data_AF-A0A849TWT1-F1
#
_entry.id   AF-A0A849TWT1-F1
#
_cell.length_a   1.000
_cell.length_b   1.000
_cell.length_c   1.000
_cell.angle_alpha   90.00
_cell.angle_beta   90.00
_cell.angle_gamma   90.00
#
_symmetry.space_group_name_H-M   'P 1'
#
loop_
_entity.id
_entity.type
_entity.pdbx_description
1 polymer ?
#
loop_
_entity_poly.entity_id
_entity_poly.type
_entity_poly.pdbx_seq_one_letter_code
_entity_poly.pdbx_strand_id
1 'polypeptide(L)'
;MKRPEDLARRFLALADRDIRAFRKLSDDPEIDDEIVGFHAQQAVEKCLKAVLTRHRIEQRKTHDLQLLIDLLIQNKIPSPPLCEGIDTLGPFAVELRYDLMATESLDRGQARAVVEAVRSWAEQQVS
;
A
#
# COMPACT_ATOMS: atom_id res chain seq x y z
N MET A 1 -23.33 -5.87 -13.56
CA MET A 1 -22.20 -5.10 -12.97
C MET A 1 -21.73 -5.81 -11.71
N LYS A 2 -20.43 -5.95 -11.48
CA LYS A 2 -19.91 -6.45 -10.19
C LYS A 2 -20.15 -5.38 -9.14
N ARG A 3 -20.62 -5.77 -7.95
CA ARG A 3 -20.89 -4.81 -6.88
C ARG A 3 -19.56 -4.24 -6.37
N PRO A 4 -19.51 -2.98 -5.90
CA PRO A 4 -18.28 -2.35 -5.40
C PRO A 4 -17.58 -3.19 -4.31
N GLU A 5 -18.35 -3.89 -3.49
CA GLU A 5 -17.85 -4.78 -2.44
C GLU A 5 -17.07 -5.96 -3.03
N ASP A 6 -17.51 -6.51 -4.16
CA ASP A 6 -16.81 -7.61 -4.84
C ASP A 6 -15.51 -7.13 -5.50
N LEU A 7 -15.45 -5.86 -5.92
CA LEU A 7 -14.23 -5.23 -6.43
C LEU A 7 -13.25 -4.88 -5.30
N ALA A 8 -13.75 -4.34 -4.20
CA ALA A 8 -12.96 -4.04 -3.00
C ALA A 8 -12.29 -5.31 -2.45
N ARG A 9 -13.02 -6.42 -2.33
CA ARG A 9 -12.44 -7.72 -1.92
C ARG A 9 -11.38 -8.24 -2.89
N ARG A 10 -11.52 -7.98 -4.19
CA ARG A 10 -10.49 -8.34 -5.17
C ARG A 10 -9.21 -7.54 -4.96
N PHE A 11 -9.31 -6.25 -4.63
CA PHE A 11 -8.15 -5.45 -4.27
C PHE A 11 -7.46 -5.99 -3.01
N LEU A 12 -8.20 -6.36 -1.96
CA LEU A 12 -7.62 -6.99 -0.78
C LEU A 12 -6.91 -8.31 -1.13
N ALA A 13 -7.52 -9.16 -1.96
CA ALA A 13 -6.90 -10.41 -2.39
C ALA A 13 -5.63 -10.19 -3.24
N LEU A 14 -5.54 -9.08 -3.98
CA LEU A 14 -4.32 -8.67 -4.68
C LEU A 14 -3.28 -8.14 -3.69
N ALA A 15 -3.66 -7.29 -2.74
CA ALA A 15 -2.78 -6.82 -1.67
C ALA A 15 -2.17 -8.00 -0.91
N ASP A 16 -2.96 -9.04 -0.58
CA ASP A 16 -2.47 -10.23 0.10
C ASP A 16 -1.40 -11.00 -0.69
N ARG A 17 -1.37 -10.88 -2.03
CA ARG A 17 -0.29 -11.45 -2.85
C ARG A 17 1.02 -10.68 -2.64
N ASP A 18 0.94 -9.35 -2.65
CA ASP A 18 2.10 -8.49 -2.40
C ASP A 18 2.59 -8.65 -0.96
N ILE A 19 1.71 -8.75 0.03
CA ILE A 19 2.07 -9.00 1.43
C ILE A 19 2.84 -10.32 1.57
N ARG A 20 2.40 -11.38 0.87
CA ARG A 20 3.13 -12.67 0.88
C ARG A 20 4.49 -12.56 0.23
N ALA A 21 4.63 -11.80 -0.85
CA ALA A 21 5.92 -11.55 -1.49
C ALA A 21 6.83 -10.74 -0.57
N PHE A 22 6.35 -9.59 -0.07
CA PHE A 22 7.03 -8.74 0.89
C PHE A 22 7.55 -9.53 2.09
N ARG A 23 6.70 -10.35 2.75
CA ARG A 23 7.12 -11.14 3.91
C ARG A 23 8.26 -12.10 3.60
N LYS A 24 8.17 -12.84 2.48
CA LYS A 24 9.21 -13.80 2.09
C LYS A 24 10.53 -13.13 1.73
N LEU A 25 10.46 -11.99 1.04
CA LEU A 25 11.63 -11.26 0.57
C LEU A 25 12.28 -10.45 1.70
N SER A 26 11.47 -9.91 2.61
CA SER A 26 11.93 -9.10 3.74
C SER A 26 12.81 -9.88 4.71
N ASP A 27 12.63 -11.20 4.81
CA ASP A 27 13.41 -12.08 5.70
C ASP A 27 14.79 -12.43 5.15
N ASP A 28 15.05 -12.14 3.87
CA ASP A 28 16.33 -12.41 3.19
C ASP A 28 17.16 -11.11 3.06
N PRO A 29 18.27 -10.96 3.80
CA PRO A 29 19.09 -9.76 3.77
C PRO A 29 19.84 -9.55 2.45
N GLU A 30 19.92 -10.56 1.57
CA GLU A 30 20.56 -10.41 0.24
C GLU A 30 19.64 -9.78 -0.81
N ILE A 31 18.34 -9.71 -0.55
CA ILE A 31 17.38 -9.07 -1.46
C ILE A 31 17.48 -7.55 -1.32
N ASP A 32 17.50 -6.83 -2.44
CA ASP A 32 17.54 -5.36 -2.42
C ASP A 32 16.28 -4.75 -1.76
N ASP A 33 16.49 -3.72 -0.96
CA ASP A 33 15.43 -2.98 -0.29
C ASP A 33 14.41 -2.40 -1.27
N GLU A 34 14.82 -2.10 -2.51
CA GLU A 34 13.93 -1.66 -3.58
C GLU A 34 12.86 -2.70 -3.92
N ILE A 35 13.24 -3.98 -3.99
CA ILE A 35 12.33 -5.08 -4.32
C ILE A 35 11.37 -5.30 -3.15
N VAL A 36 11.89 -5.27 -1.92
CA VAL A 36 11.10 -5.42 -0.70
C VAL A 36 10.11 -4.26 -0.57
N GLY A 37 10.59 -3.02 -0.67
CA GLY A 37 9.82 -1.79 -0.59
C GLY A 37 8.73 -1.69 -1.65
N PHE A 38 9.03 -2.13 -2.89
CA PHE A 38 8.04 -2.19 -3.96
C PHE A 38 6.82 -3.03 -3.58
N HIS A 39 7.03 -4.23 -3.02
CA HIS A 39 5.93 -5.08 -2.59
C HIS A 39 5.19 -4.52 -1.36
N ALA A 40 5.89 -3.86 -0.43
CA ALA A 40 5.25 -3.17 0.69
C ALA A 40 4.31 -2.04 0.19
N GLN A 41 4.81 -1.17 -0.69
CA GLN A 41 4.03 -0.10 -1.28
C GLN A 41 2.83 -0.65 -2.06
N GLN A 42 3.03 -1.66 -2.90
CA GLN A 42 1.95 -2.29 -3.67
C GLN A 42 0.85 -2.89 -2.79
N ALA A 43 1.22 -3.47 -1.66
CA ALA A 43 0.25 -3.96 -0.67
C ALA A 43 -0.58 -2.81 -0.09
N VAL A 44 0.07 -1.73 0.35
CA VAL A 44 -0.59 -0.54 0.91
C VAL A 44 -1.50 0.13 -0.12
N GLU A 45 -1.00 0.39 -1.33
CA GLU A 45 -1.74 0.99 -2.44
C GLU A 45 -3.06 0.25 -2.71
N LYS A 46 -2.99 -1.09 -2.79
CA LYS A 46 -4.15 -1.93 -3.06
C LYS A 46 -5.12 -1.97 -1.88
N CYS A 47 -4.64 -1.88 -0.64
CA CYS A 47 -5.51 -1.74 0.53
C CYS A 47 -6.29 -0.41 0.48
N LEU A 48 -5.61 0.72 0.20
CA LEU A 48 -6.26 2.03 0.05
C LEU A 48 -7.30 2.01 -1.08
N LYS A 49 -6.94 1.44 -2.23
CA LYS A 49 -7.87 1.27 -3.37
C LYS A 49 -9.06 0.38 -3.03
N ALA A 50 -8.89 -0.65 -2.20
CA ALA A 50 -10.02 -1.47 -1.73
C ALA A 50 -11.05 -0.62 -0.97
N VAL A 51 -10.58 0.22 -0.04
CA VAL A 51 -11.45 1.11 0.75
C VAL A 51 -12.14 2.15 -0.14
N LEU A 52 -11.39 2.87 -0.97
CA LEU A 52 -11.96 3.84 -1.92
C LEU A 52 -13.00 3.19 -2.85
N THR A 53 -12.72 1.97 -3.32
CA THR A 53 -13.65 1.20 -4.17
C THR A 53 -14.93 0.83 -3.44
N ARG A 54 -14.84 0.41 -2.16
CA ARG A 54 -16.01 0.12 -1.32
C ARG A 54 -16.92 1.35 -1.21
N HIS A 55 -16.33 2.54 -1.11
CA HIS A 55 -17.05 3.81 -1.04
C HIS A 55 -17.44 4.41 -2.41
N ARG A 56 -17.21 3.68 -3.52
CA ARG A 56 -17.49 4.12 -4.91
C ARG A 56 -16.76 5.40 -5.31
N ILE A 57 -15.60 5.66 -4.71
CA ILE A 57 -14.77 6.80 -5.06
C ILE A 57 -13.87 6.37 -6.22
N GLU A 58 -13.99 7.05 -7.36
CA GLU A 58 -13.12 6.78 -8.51
C GLU A 58 -11.69 7.23 -8.21
N GLN A 59 -10.73 6.34 -8.47
CA GLN A 59 -9.32 6.68 -8.42
C GLN A 59 -8.77 6.77 -9.83
N ARG A 60 -8.01 7.82 -10.14
CA ARG A 60 -7.20 7.85 -11.36
C ARG A 60 -6.13 6.75 -11.29
N LYS A 61 -5.56 6.36 -12.44
CA LYS A 61 -4.39 5.48 -12.46
C LYS A 61 -3.20 6.23 -11.88
N THR A 62 -3.02 6.13 -10.57
CA THR A 62 -1.91 6.65 -9.79
C THR A 62 -1.37 5.56 -8.86
N HIS A 63 -0.06 5.63 -8.62
CA HIS A 63 0.68 4.82 -7.64
C HIS A 63 1.13 5.64 -6.43
N ASP A 64 0.76 6.92 -6.40
CA ASP A 64 1.02 7.85 -5.30
C ASP A 64 0.09 7.52 -4.13
N LEU A 65 0.68 7.08 -3.02
CA LEU A 65 -0.05 6.73 -1.80
C LEU A 65 -0.67 7.96 -1.14
N GLN A 66 0.01 9.11 -1.19
CA GLN A 66 -0.47 10.35 -0.58
C GLN A 66 -1.74 10.82 -1.28
N LEU A 67 -1.79 10.78 -2.62
CA LEU A 67 -3.01 11.10 -3.36
C LEU A 67 -4.19 10.19 -2.99
N LEU A 68 -3.94 8.90 -2.71
CA LEU A 68 -4.99 7.98 -2.27
C LEU A 68 -5.47 8.28 -0.85
N ILE A 69 -4.56 8.67 0.06
CA ILE A 69 -4.89 9.10 1.42
C ILE A 69 -5.69 10.40 1.39
N ASP A 70 -5.29 11.37 0.58
CA ASP A 70 -6.01 12.63 0.42
C ASP A 70 -7.45 12.41 -0.07
N LEU A 71 -7.66 11.46 -0.98
CA LEU A 71 -9.01 11.07 -1.42
C LEU A 71 -9.85 10.48 -0.27
N LEU A 72 -9.26 9.71 0.64
CA LEU A 72 -9.97 9.19 1.82
C LEU A 72 -10.42 10.36 2.72
N ILE A 73 -9.50 11.29 3.01
CA ILE A 73 -9.74 12.45 3.87
C ILE A 73 -10.82 13.35 3.26
N GLN A 74 -10.72 13.67 1.97
CA GLN A 74 -11.70 14.50 1.25
C GLN A 74 -13.12 13.92 1.30
N ASN A 75 -13.23 12.58 1.35
CA ASN A 75 -14.51 11.88 1.43
C ASN A 75 -14.92 11.50 2.87
N LYS A 76 -14.23 12.04 3.89
CA LYS A 76 -14.50 11.79 5.32
C LYS A 76 -14.41 10.32 5.72
N ILE A 77 -13.58 9.55 5.02
CA ILE A 77 -13.25 8.16 5.37
C ILE A 77 -12.06 8.20 6.34
N PRO A 78 -12.03 7.38 7.40
CA PRO A 78 -10.90 7.34 8.32
C PRO A 78 -9.58 7.10 7.58
N SER A 79 -8.54 7.86 7.92
CA SER A 79 -7.20 7.62 7.37
C SER A 79 -6.64 6.27 7.84
N PRO A 80 -5.74 5.63 7.06
CA PRO A 80 -5.01 4.47 7.54
C PRO A 80 -4.15 4.83 8.77
N PRO A 81 -3.85 3.86 9.66
CA PRO A 81 -2.86 4.06 10.71
C PRO A 81 -1.45 4.20 10.12
N LEU A 82 -0.52 4.74 10.92
CA LEU A 82 0.91 4.83 10.58
C LEU A 82 1.22 5.61 9.29
N CYS A 83 0.51 6.72 9.02
CA CYS A 83 0.72 7.53 7.80
C CYS A 83 2.18 7.93 7.56
N GLU A 84 2.92 8.32 8.61
CA GLU A 84 4.34 8.67 8.48
C GLU A 84 5.18 7.50 7.90
N GLY A 85 4.86 6.26 8.27
CA GLY A 85 5.52 5.07 7.71
C GLY A 85 4.99 4.65 6.34
N ILE A 86 3.87 5.23 5.89
CA ILE A 86 3.40 5.08 4.50
C ILE A 86 4.20 5.99 3.58
N ASP A 87 4.53 7.20 4.05
CA ASP A 87 5.32 8.18 3.30
C ASP A 87 6.72 7.64 2.98
N THR A 88 7.32 6.88 3.91
CA THR A 88 8.62 6.22 3.69
C THR A 88 8.58 5.09 2.66
N LEU A 89 7.38 4.60 2.28
CA LEU A 89 7.21 3.62 1.22
C LEU A 89 7.05 4.27 -0.17
N GLY A 90 6.77 5.57 -0.22
CA GLY A 90 6.61 6.33 -1.47
C GLY A 90 7.80 6.26 -2.43
N PRO A 91 9.07 6.32 -1.95
CA PRO A 91 10.25 6.28 -2.82
C PRO A 91 10.45 4.96 -3.57
N PHE A 92 9.87 3.86 -3.10
CA PHE A 92 10.01 2.54 -3.75
C PHE A 92 9.04 2.33 -4.92
N ALA A 93 8.37 3.41 -5.33
CA ALA A 93 7.53 3.44 -6.52
C ALA A 93 8.39 3.27 -7.78
N VAL A 94 7.81 2.66 -8.80
CA VAL A 94 8.47 2.40 -10.09
C VAL A 94 9.12 3.65 -10.70
N GLU A 95 8.64 4.85 -10.37
CA GLU A 95 9.11 6.13 -10.92
C GLU A 95 10.48 6.59 -10.41
N LEU A 96 10.99 6.10 -9.27
CA LEU A 96 12.27 6.55 -8.69
C LEU A 96 13.48 5.68 -9.03
N ARG A 97 13.29 4.63 -9.85
CA ARG A 97 14.34 3.66 -10.25
C ARG A 97 15.52 4.23 -11.04
N TYR A 98 15.54 5.53 -11.33
CA TYR A 98 16.58 6.18 -12.15
C TYR A 98 17.36 7.27 -11.42
N ASP A 99 17.01 7.61 -10.18
CA ASP A 99 17.77 8.61 -9.42
C ASP A 99 18.83 7.90 -8.57
N LEU A 100 20.06 7.83 -9.10
CA LEU A 100 21.25 7.18 -8.53
C LEU A 100 21.72 7.76 -7.16
N MET A 101 20.90 8.55 -6.47
CA MET A 101 21.28 9.42 -5.36
C MET A 101 20.43 9.25 -4.08
N ALA A 102 19.40 8.39 -4.05
CA ALA A 102 18.54 8.25 -2.87
C ALA A 102 18.49 6.80 -2.33
N THR A 103 19.60 6.34 -1.75
CA THR A 103 19.68 5.09 -0.99
C THR A 103 19.43 5.33 0.50
N GLU A 104 18.20 5.70 0.88
CA GLU A 104 17.78 5.42 2.25
C GLU A 104 17.41 3.94 2.33
N SER A 105 18.07 3.20 3.23
CA SER A 105 17.76 1.79 3.46
C SER A 105 16.34 1.68 4.01
N LEU A 106 15.62 0.66 3.54
CA LEU A 106 14.27 0.38 4.01
C LEU A 106 14.35 -0.19 5.43
N ASP A 107 13.71 0.47 6.40
CA ASP A 107 13.39 -0.18 7.66
C ASP A 107 12.30 -1.24 7.42
N ARG A 108 12.74 -2.48 7.17
CA ARG A 108 11.86 -3.63 6.91
C ARG A 108 10.92 -3.94 8.07
N GLY A 109 11.34 -3.64 9.30
CA GLY A 109 10.52 -3.82 10.50
C GLY A 109 9.36 -2.83 10.54
N GLN A 110 9.66 -1.55 10.31
CA GLN A 110 8.66 -0.50 10.18
C GLN A 110 7.71 -0.77 9.01
N ALA A 111 8.26 -1.11 7.83
CA ALA A 111 7.46 -1.44 6.65
C ALA A 111 6.48 -2.59 6.91
N ARG A 112 6.91 -3.61 7.66
CA ARG A 112 6.05 -4.72 8.07
C ARG A 112 4.91 -4.26 8.97
N ALA A 113 5.20 -3.43 9.97
CA ALA A 113 4.18 -2.89 10.86
C ALA A 113 3.14 -2.06 10.08
N VAL A 114 3.59 -1.23 9.13
CA VAL A 114 2.72 -0.44 8.25
C VAL A 114 1.82 -1.35 7.41
N VAL A 115 2.41 -2.29 6.67
CA VAL A 115 1.66 -3.21 5.79
C VAL A 115 0.59 -3.98 6.56
N GLU A 116 0.91 -4.50 7.74
CA GLU A 116 -0.02 -5.26 8.57
C GLU A 116 -1.13 -4.39 9.15
N ALA A 117 -0.78 -3.20 9.68
CA ALA A 117 -1.75 -2.27 10.24
C ALA A 117 -2.73 -1.76 9.17
N VAL A 118 -2.22 -1.38 7.99
CA VAL A 118 -3.05 -0.92 6.87
C VAL A 118 -3.94 -2.04 6.36
N ARG A 119 -3.43 -3.27 6.24
CA ARG A 119 -4.24 -4.41 5.78
C ARG A 119 -5.38 -4.72 6.75
N SER A 120 -5.12 -4.70 8.05
CA SER A 120 -6.14 -4.89 9.10
C SER A 120 -7.18 -3.77 9.07
N TRP A 121 -6.74 -2.52 8.99
CA TRP A 121 -7.61 -1.36 8.85
C TRP A 121 -8.52 -1.47 7.60
N ALA A 122 -7.96 -1.81 6.45
CA ALA A 122 -8.72 -1.91 5.20
C ALA A 122 -9.79 -3.02 5.26
N GLU A 123 -9.54 -4.12 5.97
CA GLU A 123 -10.55 -5.17 6.19
C GLU A 123 -11.76 -4.65 6.95
N GLN A 124 -11.52 -3.86 7.99
CA GLN A 124 -12.58 -3.28 8.82
C GLN A 124 -13.44 -2.30 8.01
N GLN A 125 -12.86 -1.59 7.05
CA GLN A 125 -13.61 -0.67 6.17
C GLN A 125 -14.36 -1.38 5.04
N VAL A 126 -13.85 -2.53 4.57
CA VAL A 126 -14.42 -3.27 3.43
C VAL A 126 -15.46 -4.32 3.85
N SER A 127 -15.47 -4.73 5.12
CA SER A 127 -16.40 -5.72 5.67
C SER A 127 -17.87 -5.30 5.59
#